data_AF-A0A534Z4B2-F1
#
_entry.id   AF-A0A534Z4B2-F1
#
_cell.length_a   1.000
_cell.length_b   1.000
_cell.length_c   1.000
_cell.angle_alpha   90.00
_cell.angle_beta   90.00
_cell.angle_gamma   90.00
#
_symmetry.space_group_name_H-M   'P 1'
#
loop_
_entity.id
_entity.type
_entity.pdbx_description
1 polymer ?
#
loop_
_entity_poly.entity_id
_entity_poly.type
_entity_poly.pdbx_seq_one_letter_code
_entity_poly.pdbx_strand_id
1 'polypeptide(L)'
;MAGNTSGKLRKLREILAEVTDLSRAAAVLEWDQETYMPPGGVEGRAEQQSTLHRLAHVRFVSDEVGRLLDDLEGEVASLPHDSYEASLVRVTRRDYQQQIKVPTDLVEDIARAGATARPFWEKARTDNEFSLFAPYLEKNVELNRRLADALGYEKRPYDALIDLYEPALTTRQLEAIFAELRTAIVPLVSDIARHADAIDDRFLHADFAPELQVKYGMQVVTQLGYDLERGRQDISAHPFETSFGPGDTRITTRISPGFFNMCFFGLVHESGHAMYQQGISEEIDRTPLWDGASPGVHESQSRLWENLVGRSQPFWRHFFPSVQSTFPAQLRGVDEEGFYRAVNKSHPSLIRVEADEVTYNLHILLRFELENEMLEGKLKVKDLPEAWNARFKSYLGIDVPNDRDGALQDIHWSGVSFGIFPGYTLGNLIGAQLMEKVRADIPDLDAQIEAGEFAPLLAWLRKNLHQHGRKFTPNELMERITGKPLAAAAWIAYVRRKFGALYGLEKD
;
A
#
# COMPACT_ATOMS: atom_id res chain seq x y z
N MET A 1 11.94 32.15 12.84
CA MET A 1 12.31 33.28 11.96
C MET A 1 11.84 32.90 10.57
N ALA A 2 10.83 33.57 10.03
CA ALA A 2 10.38 33.34 8.65
C ALA A 2 11.52 33.77 7.73
N GLY A 3 12.29 32.80 7.23
CA GLY A 3 13.34 33.03 6.25
C GLY A 3 12.73 33.77 5.07
N ASN A 4 13.42 34.81 4.59
CA ASN A 4 12.99 35.61 3.46
C ASN A 4 12.82 34.69 2.24
N THR A 5 11.60 34.17 2.03
CA THR A 5 11.26 33.27 0.93
C THR A 5 11.57 34.03 -0.35
N SER A 6 12.56 33.57 -1.12
CA SER A 6 12.93 34.27 -2.35
C SER A 6 11.71 34.38 -3.27
N GLY A 7 11.63 35.45 -4.06
CA GLY A 7 10.51 35.64 -4.99
C GLY A 7 10.29 34.43 -5.91
N LYS A 8 11.38 33.70 -6.21
CA LYS A 8 11.39 32.46 -7.00
C LYS A 8 10.73 31.30 -6.27
N LEU A 9 11.07 31.07 -5.00
CA LEU A 9 10.46 30.00 -4.20
C LEU A 9 8.96 30.23 -4.03
N ARG A 10 8.53 31.48 -3.80
CA ARG A 10 7.10 31.83 -3.77
C ARG A 10 6.43 31.52 -5.11
N LYS A 11 7.06 31.87 -6.22
CA LYS A 11 6.53 31.59 -7.56
C LYS A 11 6.42 30.09 -7.84
N LEU A 12 7.42 29.29 -7.47
CA LEU A 12 7.36 27.83 -7.58
C LEU A 12 6.19 27.28 -6.77
N ARG A 13 6.02 27.72 -5.52
CA ARG A 13 4.90 27.30 -4.66
C ARG A 13 3.53 27.64 -5.25
N GLU A 14 3.38 28.80 -5.86
CA GLU A 14 2.13 29.18 -6.56
C GLU A 14 1.78 28.19 -7.68
N ILE A 15 2.77 27.77 -8.48
CA ILE A 15 2.59 26.79 -9.56
C ILE A 15 2.25 25.41 -8.99
N LEU A 16 3.00 24.95 -7.98
CA LEU A 16 2.77 23.65 -7.36
C LEU A 16 1.41 23.55 -6.68
N ALA A 17 0.93 24.65 -6.10
CA ALA A 17 -0.38 24.72 -5.50
C ALA A 17 -1.50 24.59 -6.55
N GLU A 18 -1.36 25.24 -7.71
CA GLU A 18 -2.29 25.09 -8.84
C GLU A 18 -2.34 23.64 -9.36
N VAL A 19 -1.17 23.01 -9.54
CA VAL A 19 -1.05 21.59 -9.94
C VAL A 19 -1.73 20.66 -8.92
N THR A 20 -1.52 20.94 -7.62
CA THR A 20 -2.10 20.15 -6.53
C THR A 20 -3.61 20.28 -6.50
N ASP A 21 -4.16 21.48 -6.68
CA ASP A 21 -5.62 21.70 -6.69
C ASP A 21 -6.31 20.98 -7.87
N LEU A 22 -5.70 21.02 -9.06
CA LEU A 22 -6.19 20.29 -10.23
C LEU A 22 -6.20 18.78 -9.99
N SER A 23 -5.14 18.25 -9.37
CA SER A 23 -5.01 16.83 -9.06
C SER A 23 -6.02 16.39 -7.99
N ARG A 24 -6.22 17.20 -6.94
CA ARG A 24 -7.23 16.96 -5.90
C ARG A 24 -8.66 17.00 -6.45
N ALA A 25 -8.95 17.94 -7.35
CA ALA A 25 -10.25 17.98 -8.04
C ALA A 25 -10.49 16.70 -8.86
N ALA A 26 -9.47 16.20 -9.55
CA ALA A 26 -9.55 14.93 -10.28
C ALA A 26 -9.75 13.73 -9.33
N ALA A 27 -9.08 13.72 -8.18
CA ALA A 27 -9.25 12.68 -7.16
C ALA A 27 -10.69 12.65 -6.58
N VAL A 28 -11.35 13.81 -6.40
CA VAL A 28 -12.77 13.83 -5.98
C VAL A 28 -13.66 13.19 -7.05
N LEU A 29 -13.37 13.44 -8.34
CA LEU A 29 -14.09 12.81 -9.44
C LEU A 29 -13.84 11.30 -9.50
N GLU A 30 -12.63 10.85 -9.18
CA GLU A 30 -12.30 9.42 -9.07
C GLU A 30 -13.04 8.76 -7.91
N TRP A 31 -13.04 9.39 -6.73
CA TRP A 31 -13.83 8.91 -5.59
C TRP A 31 -15.32 8.80 -5.92
N ASP A 32 -15.90 9.81 -6.57
CA ASP A 32 -17.31 9.77 -6.97
C ASP A 32 -17.58 8.66 -7.98
N GLN A 33 -16.62 8.37 -8.88
CA GLN A 33 -16.72 7.30 -9.87
C GLN A 33 -16.89 5.94 -9.21
N GLU A 34 -16.17 5.70 -8.12
CA GLU A 34 -16.16 4.43 -7.40
C GLU A 34 -17.27 4.29 -6.35
N THR A 35 -18.09 5.33 -6.14
CA THR A 35 -19.08 5.38 -5.05
C THR A 35 -20.50 5.75 -5.50
N TYR A 36 -20.67 6.94 -6.08
CA TYR A 36 -21.99 7.54 -6.32
C TYR A 36 -22.33 7.73 -7.81
N MET A 37 -21.35 7.66 -8.70
CA MET A 37 -21.53 7.95 -10.11
C MET A 37 -22.52 6.97 -10.76
N PRO A 38 -23.55 7.47 -11.48
CA PRO A 38 -24.43 6.60 -12.27
C PRO A 38 -23.66 5.85 -13.38
N PRO A 39 -24.05 4.62 -13.75
CA PRO A 39 -23.37 3.84 -14.79
C PRO A 39 -23.26 4.54 -16.15
N GLY A 40 -24.19 5.43 -16.50
CA GLY A 40 -24.15 6.20 -17.75
C GLY A 40 -23.17 7.39 -17.74
N GLY A 41 -22.49 7.67 -16.63
CA GLY A 41 -21.60 8.82 -16.47
C GLY A 41 -20.16 8.60 -16.93
N VAL A 42 -19.78 7.37 -17.28
CA VAL A 42 -18.38 6.95 -17.50
C VAL A 42 -17.66 7.83 -18.55
N GLU A 43 -18.26 8.05 -19.72
CA GLU A 43 -17.61 8.83 -20.79
C GLU A 43 -17.36 10.29 -20.36
N GLY A 44 -18.36 10.94 -19.78
CA GLY A 44 -18.23 12.31 -19.30
C GLY A 44 -17.23 12.44 -18.15
N ARG A 45 -17.17 11.46 -17.25
CA ARG A 45 -16.21 11.41 -16.15
C ARG A 45 -14.77 11.27 -16.67
N ALA A 46 -14.56 10.38 -17.64
CA ALA A 46 -13.25 10.18 -18.26
C ALA A 46 -12.71 11.46 -18.91
N GLU A 47 -13.56 12.22 -19.63
CA GLU A 47 -13.17 13.50 -20.25
C GLU A 47 -12.80 14.57 -19.22
N GLN A 48 -13.55 14.64 -18.11
CA GLN A 48 -13.26 15.57 -17.00
C GLN A 48 -11.89 15.26 -16.37
N GLN A 49 -11.65 14.00 -16.01
CA GLN A 49 -10.39 13.58 -15.41
C GLN A 49 -9.21 13.79 -16.37
N SER A 50 -9.36 13.40 -17.64
CA SER A 50 -8.36 13.61 -18.70
C SER A 50 -7.98 15.09 -18.82
N THR A 51 -8.97 15.99 -18.83
CA THR A 51 -8.73 17.44 -18.89
C THR A 51 -7.92 17.93 -17.69
N LEU A 52 -8.31 17.55 -16.47
CA LEU A 52 -7.65 18.01 -15.24
C LEU A 52 -6.22 17.48 -15.15
N HIS A 53 -5.99 16.18 -15.39
CA HIS A 53 -4.65 15.61 -15.36
C HIS A 53 -3.74 16.19 -16.44
N ARG A 54 -4.26 16.43 -17.66
CA ARG A 54 -3.48 17.09 -18.72
C ARG A 54 -3.06 18.50 -18.32
N LEU A 55 -3.96 19.29 -17.75
CA LEU A 55 -3.65 20.65 -17.31
C LEU A 55 -2.62 20.64 -16.17
N ALA A 56 -2.79 19.76 -15.18
CA ALA A 56 -1.85 19.59 -14.08
C ALA A 56 -0.45 19.21 -14.60
N HIS A 57 -0.38 18.22 -15.50
CA HIS A 57 0.87 17.76 -16.09
C HIS A 57 1.58 18.86 -16.89
N VAL A 58 0.89 19.50 -17.87
CA VAL A 58 1.47 20.59 -18.69
C VAL A 58 1.98 21.72 -17.82
N ARG A 59 1.25 22.06 -16.75
CA ARG A 59 1.65 23.11 -15.82
C ARG A 59 2.91 22.72 -15.04
N PHE A 60 2.96 21.50 -14.54
CA PHE A 60 4.08 20.97 -13.75
C PHE A 60 5.38 20.83 -14.55
N VAL A 61 5.32 20.31 -15.77
CA VAL A 61 6.51 20.05 -16.60
C VAL A 61 6.98 21.27 -17.41
N SER A 62 6.40 22.45 -17.18
CA SER A 62 6.74 23.67 -17.92
C SER A 62 8.20 24.11 -17.74
N ASP A 63 8.77 24.76 -18.76
CA ASP A 63 10.12 25.35 -18.71
C ASP A 63 10.29 26.37 -17.56
N GLU A 64 9.19 27.00 -17.13
CA GLU A 64 9.19 27.90 -15.96
C GLU A 64 9.56 27.14 -14.69
N VAL A 65 8.98 25.96 -14.45
CA VAL A 65 9.31 25.11 -13.30
C VAL A 65 10.76 24.65 -13.35
N GLY A 66 11.23 24.18 -14.50
CA GLY A 66 12.63 23.77 -14.69
C GLY A 66 13.62 24.88 -14.32
N ARG A 67 13.44 26.08 -14.88
CA ARG A 67 14.29 27.24 -14.57
C ARG A 67 14.22 27.68 -13.11
N LEU A 68 13.04 27.67 -12.51
CA LEU A 68 12.88 28.00 -11.08
C LEU A 68 13.65 27.01 -10.20
N LEU A 69 13.58 25.71 -10.51
CA LEU A 69 14.32 24.70 -9.78
C LEU A 69 15.83 24.87 -9.95
N ASP A 70 16.32 25.16 -11.16
CA ASP A 70 17.76 25.37 -11.44
C ASP A 70 18.32 26.53 -10.61
N ASP A 71 17.57 27.63 -10.56
CA ASP A 71 17.92 28.80 -9.77
C ASP A 71 17.88 28.51 -8.26
N LEU A 72 16.85 27.80 -7.79
CA LEU A 72 16.62 27.54 -6.37
C LEU A 72 17.61 26.54 -5.79
N GLU A 73 18.14 25.62 -6.61
CA GLU A 73 19.08 24.59 -6.17
C GLU A 73 20.32 25.20 -5.48
N GLY A 74 20.85 26.31 -6.04
CA GLY A 74 21.93 27.07 -5.40
C GLY A 74 21.50 27.84 -4.15
N GLU A 75 20.25 28.36 -4.13
CA GLU A 75 19.71 29.12 -2.99
C GLU A 75 19.49 28.23 -1.76
N VAL A 76 19.05 26.98 -1.96
CA VAL A 76 18.76 26.05 -0.86
C VAL A 76 19.93 25.16 -0.46
N ALA A 77 21.04 25.16 -1.21
CA ALA A 77 22.17 24.25 -0.98
C ALA A 77 22.81 24.34 0.42
N SER A 78 22.75 25.51 1.06
CA SER A 78 23.30 25.72 2.41
C SER A 78 22.29 25.49 3.54
N LEU A 79 21.01 25.25 3.21
CA LEU A 79 19.98 24.98 4.19
C LEU A 79 20.08 23.56 4.74
N PRO A 80 19.58 23.29 5.97
CA PRO A 80 19.45 21.93 6.47
C PRO A 80 18.66 21.06 5.48
N HIS A 81 19.10 19.80 5.33
CA HIS A 81 18.52 18.84 4.39
C HIS A 81 17.00 18.65 4.59
N ASP A 82 16.53 18.75 5.82
CA ASP A 82 15.13 18.62 6.24
C ASP A 82 14.38 19.95 6.39
N SER A 83 15.00 21.06 6.02
CA SER A 83 14.27 22.33 5.89
C SER A 83 13.14 22.16 4.87
N TYR A 84 12.06 22.94 5.05
CA TYR A 84 10.92 22.93 4.14
C TYR A 84 11.37 23.24 2.71
N GLU A 85 12.20 24.26 2.55
CA GLU A 85 12.66 24.76 1.26
C GLU A 85 13.57 23.76 0.54
N ALA A 86 14.56 23.19 1.25
CA ALA A 86 15.46 22.20 0.65
C ALA A 86 14.72 20.92 0.26
N SER A 87 13.78 20.46 1.09
CA SER A 87 12.97 19.29 0.80
C SER A 87 12.04 19.53 -0.38
N LEU A 88 11.37 20.69 -0.43
CA LEU A 88 10.45 21.05 -1.51
C LEU A 88 11.17 21.07 -2.84
N VAL A 89 12.34 21.73 -2.92
CA VAL A 89 13.12 21.80 -4.16
C VAL A 89 13.63 20.42 -4.57
N ARG A 90 14.19 19.64 -3.65
CA ARG A 90 14.72 18.29 -3.92
C ARG A 90 13.65 17.33 -4.46
N VAL A 91 12.51 17.23 -3.76
CA VAL A 91 11.42 16.33 -4.16
C VAL A 91 10.79 16.79 -5.48
N THR A 92 10.50 18.09 -5.61
CA THR A 92 9.95 18.65 -6.85
C THR A 92 10.90 18.44 -8.02
N ARG A 93 12.22 18.61 -7.82
CA ARG A 93 13.23 18.35 -8.85
C ARG A 93 13.17 16.91 -9.32
N ARG A 94 13.14 15.95 -8.40
CA ARG A 94 13.06 14.53 -8.72
C ARG A 94 11.83 14.23 -9.56
N ASP A 95 10.65 14.65 -9.08
CA ASP A 95 9.37 14.42 -9.75
C ASP A 95 9.35 15.08 -11.14
N TYR A 96 9.88 16.30 -11.27
CA TYR A 96 10.03 17.01 -12.54
C TYR A 96 10.92 16.24 -13.52
N GLN A 97 12.10 15.80 -13.07
CA GLN A 97 13.06 15.05 -13.90
C GLN A 97 12.47 13.73 -14.38
N GLN A 98 11.74 12.99 -13.54
CA GLN A 98 11.07 11.76 -13.96
C GLN A 98 10.02 12.04 -15.03
N GLN A 99 9.22 13.10 -14.88
CA GLN A 99 8.15 13.41 -15.84
C GLN A 99 8.65 13.95 -17.19
N ILE A 100 9.75 14.71 -17.25
CA ILE A 100 10.29 15.23 -18.52
C ILE A 100 11.10 14.21 -19.31
N LYS A 101 11.60 13.15 -18.66
CA LYS A 101 12.43 12.12 -19.28
C LYS A 101 11.65 11.17 -20.18
N VAL A 102 10.36 10.98 -19.93
CA VAL A 102 9.53 10.05 -20.68
C VAL A 102 8.98 10.76 -21.91
N PRO A 103 9.33 10.31 -23.14
CA PRO A 103 8.81 10.90 -24.37
C PRO A 103 7.28 10.82 -24.46
N THR A 104 6.66 11.85 -25.05
CA THR A 104 5.18 11.92 -25.17
C THR A 104 4.60 10.72 -25.92
N ASP A 105 5.26 10.25 -26.98
CA ASP A 105 4.84 9.07 -27.74
C ASP A 105 4.89 7.79 -26.89
N LEU A 106 5.87 7.65 -25.99
CA LEU A 106 5.93 6.54 -25.05
C LEU A 106 4.82 6.60 -24.00
N VAL A 107 4.50 7.80 -23.50
CA VAL A 107 3.35 7.99 -22.58
C VAL A 107 2.05 7.57 -23.25
N GLU A 108 1.83 7.99 -24.50
CA GLU A 108 0.65 7.61 -25.29
C GLU A 108 0.58 6.10 -25.58
N ASP A 109 1.72 5.48 -25.92
CA ASP A 109 1.84 4.04 -26.13
C ASP A 109 1.46 3.26 -24.85
N ILE A 110 1.97 3.67 -23.69
CA ILE A 110 1.68 3.07 -22.38
C ILE A 110 0.19 3.18 -22.05
N ALA A 111 -0.38 4.37 -22.16
CA ALA A 111 -1.80 4.61 -21.88
C ALA A 111 -2.70 3.76 -22.79
N ARG A 112 -2.41 3.72 -24.09
CA ARG A 112 -3.16 2.91 -25.07
C ARG A 112 -3.03 1.42 -24.78
N ALA A 113 -1.82 0.95 -24.49
CA ALA A 113 -1.59 -0.47 -24.20
C ALA A 113 -2.33 -0.92 -22.94
N GLY A 114 -2.27 -0.13 -21.86
CA GLY A 114 -3.00 -0.42 -20.62
C GLY A 114 -4.52 -0.48 -20.81
N ALA A 115 -5.09 0.51 -21.51
CA ALA A 115 -6.52 0.55 -21.81
C ALA A 115 -6.96 -0.62 -22.72
N THR A 116 -6.12 -0.98 -23.70
CA THR A 116 -6.42 -2.07 -24.63
C THR A 116 -6.32 -3.43 -23.93
N ALA A 117 -5.30 -3.64 -23.10
CA ALA A 117 -5.00 -4.93 -22.49
C ALA A 117 -6.04 -5.35 -21.43
N ARG A 118 -6.66 -4.41 -20.72
CA ARG A 118 -7.59 -4.69 -19.60
C ARG A 118 -8.79 -5.55 -20.01
N PRO A 119 -9.60 -5.22 -21.04
CA PRO A 119 -10.71 -6.09 -21.47
C PRO A 119 -10.26 -7.50 -21.89
N PHE A 120 -9.07 -7.64 -22.48
CA PHE A 120 -8.52 -8.96 -22.85
C PHE A 120 -8.05 -9.75 -21.63
N TRP A 121 -7.48 -9.08 -20.61
CA TRP A 121 -7.20 -9.71 -19.32
C TRP A 121 -8.50 -10.15 -18.61
N GLU A 122 -9.53 -9.32 -18.56
CA GLU A 122 -10.84 -9.66 -17.96
C GLU A 122 -11.46 -10.89 -18.65
N LYS A 123 -11.41 -10.92 -19.99
CA LYS A 123 -11.85 -12.07 -20.78
C LYS A 123 -10.97 -13.30 -20.54
N ALA A 124 -9.65 -13.19 -20.60
CA ALA A 124 -8.72 -14.28 -20.35
C ALA A 124 -8.93 -14.90 -18.95
N ARG A 125 -9.14 -14.06 -17.94
CA ARG A 125 -9.43 -14.48 -16.56
C ARG A 125 -10.78 -15.19 -16.47
N THR A 126 -11.80 -14.66 -17.14
CA THR A 126 -13.15 -15.27 -17.16
C THR A 126 -13.14 -16.64 -17.84
N ASP A 127 -12.45 -16.73 -18.98
CA ASP A 127 -12.40 -17.95 -19.80
C ASP A 127 -11.32 -18.93 -19.35
N ASN A 128 -10.49 -18.53 -18.37
CA ASN A 128 -9.33 -19.28 -17.90
C ASN A 128 -8.37 -19.64 -19.06
N GLU A 129 -8.05 -18.65 -19.89
CA GLU A 129 -7.23 -18.83 -21.10
C GLU A 129 -6.14 -17.75 -21.19
N PHE A 130 -4.96 -18.01 -20.61
CA PHE A 130 -3.86 -17.05 -20.58
C PHE A 130 -3.37 -16.62 -21.97
N SER A 131 -3.48 -17.49 -22.98
CA SER A 131 -3.09 -17.17 -24.37
C SER A 131 -3.83 -15.97 -24.95
N LEU A 132 -5.04 -15.65 -24.46
CA LEU A 132 -5.79 -14.46 -24.89
C LEU A 132 -5.13 -13.15 -24.40
N PHE A 133 -4.41 -13.20 -23.28
CA PHE A 133 -3.74 -12.05 -22.68
C PHE A 133 -2.25 -11.98 -23.03
N ALA A 134 -1.59 -13.10 -23.31
CA ALA A 134 -0.15 -13.18 -23.52
C ALA A 134 0.40 -12.14 -24.53
N PRO A 135 -0.20 -11.90 -25.72
CA PRO A 135 0.31 -10.89 -26.66
C PRO A 135 0.30 -9.46 -26.11
N TYR A 136 -0.69 -9.13 -25.28
CA TYR A 136 -0.80 -7.82 -24.64
C TYR A 136 0.22 -7.68 -23.52
N LEU A 137 0.44 -8.73 -22.74
CA LEU A 137 1.49 -8.73 -21.72
C LEU A 137 2.89 -8.65 -22.33
N GLU A 138 3.16 -9.29 -23.47
CA GLU A 138 4.42 -9.13 -24.21
C GLU A 138 4.68 -7.66 -24.59
N LYS A 139 3.65 -6.97 -25.10
CA LYS A 139 3.72 -5.54 -25.38
C LYS A 139 3.94 -4.72 -24.10
N ASN A 140 3.25 -5.04 -23.02
CA ASN A 140 3.40 -4.32 -21.74
C ASN A 140 4.81 -4.49 -21.14
N VAL A 141 5.43 -5.67 -21.27
CA VAL A 141 6.83 -5.90 -20.86
C VAL A 141 7.79 -5.06 -21.72
N GLU A 142 7.58 -5.01 -23.03
CA GLU A 142 8.39 -4.17 -23.94
C GLU A 142 8.28 -2.68 -23.60
N LEU A 143 7.09 -2.18 -23.32
CA LEU A 143 6.87 -0.80 -22.92
C LEU A 143 7.50 -0.47 -21.56
N ASN A 144 7.48 -1.39 -20.60
CA ASN A 144 8.19 -1.21 -19.32
C ASN A 144 9.70 -1.14 -19.50
N ARG A 145 10.29 -1.88 -20.44
CA ARG A 145 11.72 -1.75 -20.77
C ARG A 145 12.02 -0.38 -21.36
N ARG A 146 11.21 0.09 -22.32
CA ARG A 146 11.34 1.45 -22.89
C ARG A 146 11.19 2.53 -21.83
N LEU A 147 10.26 2.36 -20.89
CA LEU A 147 10.06 3.27 -19.77
C LEU A 147 11.29 3.30 -18.85
N ALA A 148 11.81 2.13 -18.47
CA ALA A 148 13.02 2.03 -17.68
C ALA A 148 14.22 2.70 -18.37
N ASP A 149 14.40 2.47 -19.67
CA ASP A 149 15.47 3.10 -20.47
C ASP A 149 15.32 4.63 -20.52
N ALA A 150 14.09 5.15 -20.66
CA ALA A 150 13.81 6.59 -20.68
C ALA A 150 14.09 7.25 -19.32
N LEU A 151 13.68 6.61 -18.22
CA LEU A 151 13.94 7.09 -16.86
C LEU A 151 15.44 7.02 -16.51
N GLY A 152 16.11 5.98 -17.02
CA GLY A 152 17.52 5.68 -16.80
C GLY A 152 17.75 4.86 -15.53
N TYR A 153 18.70 3.93 -15.60
CA TYR A 153 19.16 3.09 -14.50
C TYR A 153 20.65 2.76 -14.64
N GLU A 154 21.32 2.45 -13.53
CA GLU A 154 22.75 2.10 -13.58
C GLU A 154 23.00 0.63 -13.91
N LYS A 155 22.20 -0.28 -13.33
CA LYS A 155 22.48 -1.73 -13.35
C LYS A 155 21.34 -2.54 -13.93
N ARG A 156 20.12 -2.34 -13.44
CA ARG A 156 18.97 -3.17 -13.80
C ARG A 156 17.77 -2.31 -14.19
N PRO A 157 17.02 -2.68 -15.25
CA PRO A 157 15.82 -1.94 -15.65
C PRO A 157 14.79 -1.79 -14.52
N TYR A 158 14.69 -2.80 -13.65
CA TYR A 158 13.77 -2.80 -12.52
C TYR A 158 14.07 -1.67 -11.52
N ASP A 159 15.32 -1.20 -11.41
CA ASP A 159 15.70 -0.10 -10.52
C ASP A 159 14.97 1.21 -10.91
N ALA A 160 14.79 1.48 -12.21
CA ALA A 160 14.07 2.65 -12.67
C ALA A 160 12.57 2.58 -12.38
N LEU A 161 11.98 1.37 -12.48
CA LEU A 161 10.55 1.16 -12.29
C LEU A 161 10.16 1.17 -10.80
N ILE A 162 10.96 0.52 -9.95
CA ILE A 162 10.72 0.54 -8.50
C ILE A 162 10.91 1.96 -7.93
N ASP A 163 11.86 2.75 -8.44
CA ASP A 163 12.08 4.12 -7.96
C ASP A 163 10.85 5.02 -8.20
N LEU A 164 10.00 4.76 -9.20
CA LEU A 164 8.74 5.49 -9.37
C LEU A 164 7.82 5.40 -8.14
N TYR A 165 7.88 4.27 -7.42
CA TYR A 165 7.03 3.96 -6.28
C TYR A 165 7.78 4.09 -4.95
N GLU A 166 8.98 3.54 -4.86
CA GLU A 166 9.79 3.43 -3.65
C GLU A 166 11.11 4.19 -3.84
N PRO A 167 11.14 5.51 -3.53
CA PRO A 167 12.28 6.36 -3.86
C PRO A 167 13.61 5.84 -3.29
N ALA A 168 14.62 5.79 -4.16
CA ALA A 168 15.98 5.37 -3.87
C ALA A 168 16.14 3.89 -3.45
N LEU A 169 15.13 3.05 -3.64
CA LEU A 169 15.24 1.61 -3.44
C LEU A 169 15.83 0.94 -4.68
N THR A 170 16.70 -0.06 -4.47
CA THR A 170 17.29 -0.84 -5.56
C THR A 170 16.81 -2.29 -5.55
N THR A 171 16.82 -2.91 -6.72
CA THR A 171 16.49 -4.33 -6.90
C THR A 171 17.39 -5.22 -6.04
N ARG A 172 18.68 -4.88 -5.90
CA ARG A 172 19.62 -5.63 -5.05
C ARG A 172 19.23 -5.62 -3.58
N GLN A 173 18.75 -4.48 -3.07
CA GLN A 173 18.28 -4.38 -1.69
C GLN A 173 17.01 -5.23 -1.49
N LEU A 174 16.06 -5.16 -2.44
CA LEU A 174 14.86 -5.99 -2.42
C LEU A 174 15.18 -7.49 -2.45
N GLU A 175 16.10 -7.93 -3.32
CA GLU A 175 16.52 -9.34 -3.38
C GLU A 175 17.08 -9.84 -2.04
N ALA A 176 17.87 -9.04 -1.35
CA ALA A 176 18.40 -9.39 -0.04
C ALA A 176 17.28 -9.53 1.00
N ILE A 177 16.36 -8.56 1.07
CA ILE A 177 15.20 -8.57 1.95
C ILE A 177 14.32 -9.81 1.67
N PHE A 178 14.00 -10.07 0.41
CA PHE A 178 13.16 -11.18 0.03
C PHE A 178 13.83 -12.54 0.26
N ALA A 179 15.15 -12.65 0.11
CA ALA A 179 15.89 -13.87 0.44
C ALA A 179 15.79 -14.21 1.94
N GLU A 180 15.90 -13.22 2.82
CA GLU A 180 15.68 -13.38 4.26
C GLU A 180 14.25 -13.82 4.56
N LEU A 181 13.25 -13.15 3.97
CA LEU A 181 11.84 -13.50 4.12
C LEU A 181 11.55 -14.92 3.67
N ARG A 182 11.99 -15.31 2.47
CA ARG A 182 11.78 -16.66 1.93
C ARG A 182 12.35 -17.72 2.86
N THR A 183 13.59 -17.51 3.33
CA THR A 183 14.28 -18.43 4.24
C THR A 183 13.52 -18.58 5.56
N ALA A 184 12.93 -17.48 6.05
CA ALA A 184 12.22 -17.49 7.32
C ALA A 184 10.80 -18.04 7.24
N ILE A 185 10.07 -17.75 6.17
CA ILE A 185 8.61 -17.92 6.08
C ILE A 185 8.20 -19.21 5.40
N VAL A 186 8.90 -19.68 4.37
CA VAL A 186 8.53 -20.95 3.69
C VAL A 186 8.46 -22.13 4.67
N PRO A 187 9.43 -22.33 5.60
CA PRO A 187 9.31 -23.37 6.62
C PRO A 187 8.11 -23.17 7.55
N LEU A 188 7.87 -21.93 7.99
CA LEU A 188 6.74 -21.60 8.88
C LEU A 188 5.39 -21.89 8.21
N VAL A 189 5.24 -21.55 6.94
CA VAL A 189 4.04 -21.87 6.15
C VAL A 189 3.82 -23.39 6.07
N SER A 190 4.89 -24.15 5.84
CA SER A 190 4.81 -25.62 5.85
C SER A 190 4.42 -26.18 7.23
N ASP A 191 4.87 -25.55 8.32
CA ASP A 191 4.54 -25.97 9.68
C ASP A 191 3.08 -25.63 10.04
N ILE A 192 2.62 -24.44 9.68
CA ILE A 192 1.22 -24.00 9.84
C ILE A 192 0.27 -24.88 9.02
N ALA A 193 0.62 -25.21 7.78
CA ALA A 193 -0.20 -26.07 6.92
C ALA A 193 -0.44 -27.46 7.53
N ARG A 194 0.54 -28.00 8.28
CA ARG A 194 0.39 -29.28 9.01
C ARG A 194 -0.55 -29.17 10.21
N HIS A 195 -0.85 -27.96 10.67
CA HIS A 195 -1.72 -27.65 11.80
C HIS A 195 -2.92 -26.79 11.37
N ALA A 196 -3.36 -26.90 10.10
CA ALA A 196 -4.42 -26.05 9.54
C ALA A 196 -5.75 -26.11 10.32
N ASP A 197 -6.01 -27.24 11.00
CA ASP A 197 -7.21 -27.46 11.82
C ASP A 197 -7.07 -26.96 13.27
N ALA A 198 -5.94 -26.35 13.65
CA ALA A 198 -5.69 -25.89 15.02
C ALA A 198 -6.56 -24.69 15.45
N ILE A 199 -7.16 -23.98 14.48
CA ILE A 199 -7.94 -22.76 14.72
C ILE A 199 -9.30 -22.88 14.03
N ASP A 200 -10.37 -22.81 14.82
CA ASP A 200 -11.76 -22.73 14.35
C ASP A 200 -12.15 -21.27 14.10
N ASP A 201 -12.46 -20.94 12.85
CA ASP A 201 -12.91 -19.62 12.41
C ASP A 201 -14.34 -19.63 11.86
N ARG A 202 -15.06 -20.76 11.94
CA ARG A 202 -16.38 -20.92 11.27
C ARG A 202 -17.40 -19.86 11.68
N PHE A 203 -17.33 -19.37 12.92
CA PHE A 203 -18.21 -18.33 13.41
C PHE A 203 -17.98 -16.96 12.74
N LEU A 204 -16.78 -16.71 12.19
CA LEU A 204 -16.49 -15.51 11.39
C LEU A 204 -17.20 -15.53 10.03
N HIS A 205 -17.65 -16.72 9.59
CA HIS A 205 -18.38 -16.94 8.34
C HIS A 205 -19.91 -17.08 8.54
N ALA A 206 -20.41 -16.73 9.73
CA ALA A 206 -21.84 -16.61 9.98
C ALA A 206 -22.45 -15.40 9.23
N ASP A 207 -23.77 -15.24 9.30
CA ASP A 207 -24.45 -14.08 8.72
C ASP A 207 -24.36 -12.87 9.66
N PHE A 208 -23.61 -11.84 9.26
CA PHE A 208 -23.42 -10.57 9.97
C PHE A 208 -24.16 -9.45 9.22
N ALA A 209 -25.16 -8.84 9.85
CA ALA A 209 -25.95 -7.77 9.24
C ALA A 209 -25.05 -6.62 8.73
N PRO A 210 -25.10 -6.28 7.42
CA PRO A 210 -24.21 -5.29 6.81
C PRO A 210 -24.14 -3.94 7.52
N GLU A 211 -25.29 -3.42 7.95
CA GLU A 211 -25.39 -2.11 8.61
C GLU A 211 -24.72 -2.12 9.99
N LEU A 212 -24.79 -3.26 10.69
CA LEU A 212 -24.11 -3.44 11.98
C LEU A 212 -22.60 -3.57 11.80
N GLN A 213 -22.13 -4.26 10.73
CA GLN A 213 -20.70 -4.36 10.43
C GLN A 213 -20.08 -2.98 10.23
N VAL A 214 -20.67 -2.16 9.36
CA VAL A 214 -20.19 -0.79 9.09
C VAL A 214 -20.26 0.07 10.35
N LYS A 215 -21.42 0.07 11.04
CA LYS A 215 -21.59 0.86 12.26
C LYS A 215 -20.55 0.51 13.31
N TYR A 216 -20.31 -0.78 13.55
CA TYR A 216 -19.32 -1.25 14.53
C TYR A 216 -17.89 -0.90 14.11
N GLY A 217 -17.52 -1.17 12.85
CA GLY A 217 -16.20 -0.82 12.33
C GLY A 217 -15.93 0.69 12.43
N MET A 218 -16.92 1.53 12.09
CA MET A 218 -16.80 2.99 12.22
C MET A 218 -16.63 3.46 13.66
N GLN A 219 -17.31 2.83 14.63
CA GLN A 219 -17.09 3.12 16.05
C GLN A 219 -15.64 2.81 16.46
N VAL A 220 -15.11 1.67 16.02
CA VAL A 220 -13.73 1.26 16.33
C VAL A 220 -12.71 2.20 15.72
N VAL A 221 -12.75 2.48 14.41
CA VAL A 221 -11.74 3.34 13.76
C VAL A 221 -11.78 4.78 14.27
N THR A 222 -12.96 5.27 14.68
CA THR A 222 -13.07 6.59 15.36
C THR A 222 -12.36 6.55 16.72
N GLN A 223 -12.47 5.46 17.48
CA GLN A 223 -11.73 5.28 18.73
C GLN A 223 -10.21 5.15 18.51
N LEU A 224 -9.77 4.58 17.39
CA LEU A 224 -8.35 4.55 17.01
C LEU A 224 -7.79 5.95 16.71
N GLY A 225 -8.65 6.86 16.23
CA GLY A 225 -8.32 8.27 16.01
C GLY A 225 -8.56 8.77 14.59
N TYR A 226 -9.29 8.02 13.76
CA TYR A 226 -9.79 8.54 12.48
C TYR A 226 -10.78 9.69 12.74
N ASP A 227 -10.48 10.84 12.15
CA ASP A 227 -11.22 12.08 12.40
C ASP A 227 -12.36 12.25 11.39
N LEU A 228 -13.61 12.10 11.87
CA LEU A 228 -14.83 12.21 11.06
C LEU A 228 -15.20 13.66 10.69
N GLU A 229 -14.62 14.67 11.33
CA GLU A 229 -14.79 16.06 10.88
C GLU A 229 -13.92 16.35 9.65
N ARG A 230 -12.89 15.51 9.42
CA ARG A 230 -11.94 15.63 8.31
C ARG A 230 -11.96 14.41 7.39
N GLY A 231 -13.08 13.68 7.38
CA GLY A 231 -13.21 12.45 6.61
C GLY A 231 -14.59 11.83 6.68
N ARG A 232 -14.81 10.82 5.84
CA ARG A 232 -16.04 10.02 5.84
C ARG A 232 -15.76 8.61 5.33
N GLN A 233 -16.78 7.76 5.38
CA GLN A 233 -16.72 6.40 4.87
C GLN A 233 -17.86 6.11 3.89
N ASP A 234 -17.53 5.40 2.81
CA ASP A 234 -18.47 5.02 1.75
C ASP A 234 -18.27 3.57 1.29
N ILE A 235 -19.21 3.03 0.51
CA ILE A 235 -19.11 1.67 -0.03
C ILE A 235 -18.57 1.72 -1.46
N SER A 236 -17.62 0.83 -1.75
CA SER A 236 -17.03 0.65 -3.08
C SER A 236 -16.83 -0.84 -3.38
N ALA A 237 -16.52 -1.18 -4.63
CA ALA A 237 -16.21 -2.56 -5.03
C ALA A 237 -14.86 -3.05 -4.48
N HIS A 238 -13.89 -2.14 -4.35
CA HIS A 238 -12.57 -2.36 -3.80
C HIS A 238 -12.29 -1.27 -2.75
N PRO A 239 -12.04 -1.62 -1.48
CA PRO A 239 -11.67 -0.64 -0.46
C PRO A 239 -10.44 0.17 -0.88
N PHE A 240 -10.47 1.47 -0.58
CA PHE A 240 -9.37 2.41 -0.78
C PHE A 240 -9.54 3.64 0.13
N GLU A 241 -8.42 4.31 0.36
CA GLU A 241 -8.34 5.66 0.93
C GLU A 241 -8.00 6.67 -0.17
N THR A 242 -8.54 7.88 -0.05
CA THR A 242 -8.15 9.02 -0.89
C THR A 242 -8.26 10.33 -0.11
N SER A 243 -7.35 11.26 -0.39
CA SER A 243 -7.26 12.54 0.30
C SER A 243 -7.27 13.73 -0.65
N PHE A 244 -7.96 14.81 -0.24
CA PHE A 244 -8.12 16.05 -1.02
C PHE A 244 -7.52 17.27 -0.31
N GLY A 245 -6.81 17.04 0.80
CA GLY A 245 -6.16 18.04 1.62
C GLY A 245 -6.30 17.74 3.11
N PRO A 246 -5.72 18.59 3.99
CA PRO A 246 -5.66 18.33 5.43
C PRO A 246 -7.00 18.11 6.14
N GLY A 247 -8.10 18.56 5.52
CA GLY A 247 -9.45 18.51 6.07
C GLY A 247 -10.41 17.56 5.35
N ASP A 248 -9.98 16.77 4.37
CA ASP A 248 -10.87 15.83 3.66
C ASP A 248 -10.09 14.61 3.19
N THR A 249 -10.12 13.57 4.03
CA THR A 249 -9.54 12.25 3.79
C THR A 249 -10.64 11.22 3.90
N ARG A 250 -10.95 10.50 2.83
CA ARG A 250 -12.08 9.56 2.77
C ARG A 250 -11.59 8.14 2.65
N ILE A 251 -12.33 7.23 3.26
CA ILE A 251 -12.10 5.79 3.16
C ILE A 251 -13.32 5.13 2.53
N THR A 252 -13.11 4.00 1.88
CA THR A 252 -14.20 3.13 1.43
C THR A 252 -14.05 1.74 2.02
N THR A 253 -15.14 0.99 2.08
CA THR A 253 -15.07 -0.43 2.46
C THR A 253 -16.00 -1.27 1.61
N ARG A 254 -15.80 -2.58 1.69
CA ARG A 254 -16.64 -3.60 1.08
C ARG A 254 -17.22 -4.48 2.18
N ILE A 255 -18.48 -4.83 2.03
CA ILE A 255 -19.20 -5.67 3.00
C ILE A 255 -19.44 -7.05 2.42
N SER A 256 -19.16 -8.08 3.22
CA SER A 256 -19.67 -9.43 2.99
C SER A 256 -20.58 -9.82 4.16
N PRO A 257 -21.89 -10.06 3.94
CA PRO A 257 -22.77 -10.54 4.99
C PRO A 257 -22.25 -11.84 5.63
N GLY A 258 -21.63 -12.72 4.82
CA GLY A 258 -21.12 -14.00 5.28
C GLY A 258 -19.67 -13.99 5.75
N PHE A 259 -19.02 -12.83 5.97
CA PHE A 259 -17.66 -12.80 6.48
C PHE A 259 -17.33 -11.50 7.23
N PHE A 260 -17.21 -11.61 8.56
CA PHE A 260 -16.94 -10.46 9.46
C PHE A 260 -15.67 -9.70 9.10
N ASN A 261 -14.58 -10.43 8.84
CA ASN A 261 -13.26 -9.83 8.66
C ASN A 261 -13.19 -8.85 7.49
N MET A 262 -13.96 -9.09 6.42
CA MET A 262 -13.88 -8.29 5.19
C MET A 262 -14.18 -6.81 5.45
N CYS A 263 -15.31 -6.52 6.13
CA CYS A 263 -15.68 -5.14 6.42
C CYS A 263 -14.83 -4.57 7.56
N PHE A 264 -14.66 -5.34 8.65
CA PHE A 264 -13.98 -4.85 9.84
C PHE A 264 -12.51 -4.50 9.59
N PHE A 265 -11.72 -5.46 9.09
CA PHE A 265 -10.30 -5.22 8.84
C PHE A 265 -10.08 -4.33 7.62
N GLY A 266 -10.99 -4.33 6.64
CA GLY A 266 -10.98 -3.33 5.56
C GLY A 266 -11.08 -1.90 6.11
N LEU A 267 -12.02 -1.64 7.04
CA LEU A 267 -12.13 -0.33 7.67
C LEU A 267 -10.90 0.03 8.49
N VAL A 268 -10.35 -0.90 9.29
CA VAL A 268 -9.14 -0.64 10.08
C VAL A 268 -7.95 -0.35 9.15
N HIS A 269 -7.79 -1.11 8.07
CA HIS A 269 -6.74 -0.94 7.08
C HIS A 269 -6.80 0.44 6.42
N GLU A 270 -7.94 0.80 5.81
CA GLU A 270 -8.10 2.10 5.15
C GLU A 270 -8.03 3.25 6.15
N SER A 271 -8.50 3.07 7.39
CA SER A 271 -8.35 4.10 8.43
C SER A 271 -6.89 4.33 8.81
N GLY A 272 -6.02 3.31 8.70
CA GLY A 272 -4.59 3.46 8.94
C GLY A 272 -3.90 4.29 7.86
N HIS A 273 -4.29 4.10 6.60
CA HIS A 273 -3.94 5.01 5.50
C HIS A 273 -4.42 6.43 5.78
N ALA A 274 -5.70 6.57 6.12
CA ALA A 274 -6.31 7.88 6.36
C ALA A 274 -5.67 8.64 7.53
N MET A 275 -5.35 7.94 8.62
CA MET A 275 -4.70 8.55 9.78
C MET A 275 -3.26 9.01 9.47
N TYR A 276 -2.58 8.39 8.50
CA TYR A 276 -1.33 8.93 7.98
C TYR A 276 -1.57 10.28 7.30
N GLN A 277 -2.48 10.32 6.31
CA GLN A 277 -2.79 11.54 5.57
C GLN A 277 -3.29 12.68 6.48
N GLN A 278 -4.22 12.38 7.40
CA GLN A 278 -4.72 13.33 8.40
C GLN A 278 -3.65 13.82 9.39
N GLY A 279 -2.51 13.11 9.48
CA GLY A 279 -1.37 13.44 10.32
C GLY A 279 -0.25 14.21 9.60
N ILE A 280 -0.34 14.40 8.28
CA ILE A 280 0.65 15.17 7.52
C ILE A 280 0.53 16.66 7.87
N SER A 281 1.68 17.32 8.05
CA SER A 281 1.72 18.73 8.48
C SER A 281 1.02 19.66 7.49
N GLU A 282 0.17 20.57 7.99
CA GLU A 282 -0.44 21.63 7.19
C GLU A 282 0.60 22.61 6.60
N GLU A 283 1.80 22.70 7.19
CA GLU A 283 2.86 23.58 6.69
C GLU A 283 3.33 23.20 5.27
N ILE A 284 3.14 21.94 4.88
CA ILE A 284 3.55 21.42 3.57
C ILE A 284 2.38 21.23 2.61
N ASP A 285 1.16 21.62 2.99
CA ASP A 285 -0.03 21.54 2.15
C ASP A 285 0.15 22.26 0.81
N ARG A 286 -0.59 21.79 -0.20
CA ARG A 286 -0.56 22.29 -1.59
C ARG A 286 0.85 22.25 -2.20
N THR A 287 1.63 21.23 -1.83
CA THR A 287 2.92 20.91 -2.44
C THR A 287 3.07 19.41 -2.63
N PRO A 288 4.01 18.94 -3.49
CA PRO A 288 4.33 17.53 -3.63
C PRO A 288 4.86 16.87 -2.35
N LEU A 289 5.14 17.64 -1.29
CA LEU A 289 5.53 17.08 0.00
C LEU A 289 4.34 16.57 0.82
N TRP A 290 3.12 17.07 0.58
CA TRP A 290 1.92 16.66 1.30
C TRP A 290 1.35 15.37 0.70
N ASP A 291 2.02 14.27 0.98
CA ASP A 291 1.57 12.91 0.67
C ASP A 291 2.43 11.91 1.46
N GLY A 292 2.11 10.62 1.41
CA GLY A 292 2.94 9.56 1.96
C GLY A 292 4.32 9.48 1.28
N ALA A 293 5.37 9.18 2.06
CA ALA A 293 6.75 9.13 1.55
C ALA A 293 6.96 8.13 0.39
N SER A 294 6.15 7.08 0.34
CA SER A 294 6.07 6.05 -0.70
C SER A 294 4.80 5.20 -0.46
N PRO A 295 4.34 4.40 -1.43
CA PRO A 295 3.30 3.39 -1.21
C PRO A 295 3.65 2.43 -0.07
N GLY A 296 4.90 2.00 0.06
CA GLY A 296 5.34 1.11 1.14
C GLY A 296 5.26 1.78 2.52
N VAL A 297 5.64 3.04 2.65
CA VAL A 297 5.42 3.79 3.91
C VAL A 297 3.92 3.98 4.17
N HIS A 298 3.12 4.20 3.12
CA HIS A 298 1.67 4.32 3.26
C HIS A 298 1.02 3.02 3.75
N GLU A 299 1.35 1.89 3.12
CA GLU A 299 0.94 0.53 3.49
C GLU A 299 1.44 0.15 4.89
N SER A 300 2.58 0.70 5.32
CA SER A 300 3.04 0.45 6.69
C SER A 300 2.07 0.95 7.75
N GLN A 301 1.34 2.03 7.46
CA GLN A 301 0.39 2.60 8.41
C GLN A 301 -0.90 1.80 8.41
N SER A 302 -1.41 1.40 7.24
CA SER A 302 -2.57 0.50 7.17
C SER A 302 -2.30 -0.84 7.86
N ARG A 303 -1.17 -1.49 7.58
CA ARG A 303 -0.78 -2.77 8.19
C ARG A 303 -0.44 -2.67 9.66
N LEU A 304 0.14 -1.56 10.13
CA LEU A 304 0.40 -1.34 11.55
C LEU A 304 -0.92 -1.32 12.32
N TRP A 305 -1.91 -0.54 11.87
CA TRP A 305 -3.22 -0.47 12.52
C TRP A 305 -4.05 -1.75 12.33
N GLU A 306 -4.06 -2.34 11.14
CA GLU A 306 -4.82 -3.56 10.86
C GLU A 306 -4.25 -4.75 11.65
N ASN A 307 -2.96 -5.02 11.52
CA ASN A 307 -2.37 -6.30 11.93
C ASN A 307 -1.64 -6.21 13.28
N LEU A 308 -0.78 -5.20 13.44
CA LEU A 308 0.03 -5.08 14.65
C LEU A 308 -0.79 -4.58 15.85
N VAL A 309 -1.87 -3.83 15.58
CA VAL A 309 -2.85 -3.39 16.58
C VAL A 309 -4.13 -4.22 16.47
N GLY A 310 -4.88 -4.13 15.37
CA GLY A 310 -6.22 -4.70 15.22
C GLY A 310 -6.31 -6.23 15.27
N ARG A 311 -5.20 -6.94 15.02
CA ARG A 311 -5.10 -8.40 15.17
C ARG A 311 -4.28 -8.83 16.40
N SER A 312 -4.01 -7.93 17.33
CA SER A 312 -3.28 -8.23 18.56
C SER A 312 -4.21 -8.72 19.68
N GLN A 313 -3.69 -9.51 20.62
CA GLN A 313 -4.46 -9.97 21.78
C GLN A 313 -4.92 -8.81 22.68
N PRO A 314 -4.08 -7.79 23.01
CA PRO A 314 -4.54 -6.64 23.80
C PRO A 314 -5.74 -5.91 23.18
N PHE A 315 -5.77 -5.80 21.84
CA PHE A 315 -6.89 -5.19 21.13
C PHE A 315 -8.20 -5.97 21.32
N TRP A 316 -8.14 -7.30 21.23
CA TRP A 316 -9.33 -8.14 21.40
C TRP A 316 -9.76 -8.26 22.86
N ARG A 317 -8.85 -8.18 23.83
CA ARG A 317 -9.25 -8.03 25.25
C ARG A 317 -10.12 -6.81 25.49
N HIS A 318 -9.84 -5.69 24.83
CA HIS A 318 -10.66 -4.48 24.89
C HIS A 318 -11.95 -4.61 24.07
N PHE A 319 -11.86 -5.00 22.81
CA PHE A 319 -13.00 -4.93 21.87
C PHE A 319 -13.90 -6.16 21.87
N PHE A 320 -13.46 -7.33 22.33
CA PHE A 320 -14.24 -8.56 22.28
C PHE A 320 -15.62 -8.46 22.99
N PRO A 321 -15.73 -7.87 24.20
CA PRO A 321 -17.04 -7.68 24.83
C PRO A 321 -18.02 -6.87 23.96
N SER A 322 -17.52 -5.85 23.25
CA SER A 322 -18.35 -4.97 22.41
C SER A 322 -18.79 -5.62 21.09
N VAL A 323 -17.91 -6.39 20.44
CA VAL A 323 -18.28 -7.14 19.22
C VAL A 323 -19.24 -8.27 19.56
N GLN A 324 -19.04 -8.97 20.68
CA GLN A 324 -19.97 -10.00 21.15
C GLN A 324 -21.34 -9.43 21.48
N SER A 325 -21.40 -8.24 22.10
CA SER A 325 -22.68 -7.57 22.35
C SER A 325 -23.39 -7.13 21.06
N THR A 326 -22.64 -6.86 20.00
CA THR A 326 -23.19 -6.44 18.69
C THR A 326 -23.66 -7.65 17.88
N PHE A 327 -22.98 -8.79 17.98
CA PHE A 327 -23.25 -10.03 17.26
C PHE A 327 -23.44 -11.24 18.20
N PRO A 328 -24.42 -11.19 19.14
CA PRO A 328 -24.54 -12.20 20.20
C PRO A 328 -24.97 -13.58 19.70
N ALA A 329 -25.66 -13.65 18.55
CA ALA A 329 -26.07 -14.94 17.98
C ALA A 329 -24.89 -15.66 17.34
N GLN A 330 -24.07 -14.92 16.58
CA GLN A 330 -22.92 -15.39 15.82
C GLN A 330 -21.76 -15.78 16.75
N LEU A 331 -21.55 -14.99 17.82
CA LEU A 331 -20.45 -15.18 18.78
C LEU A 331 -20.86 -15.94 20.05
N ARG A 332 -21.95 -16.70 19.98
CA ARG A 332 -22.43 -17.51 21.10
C ARG A 332 -21.44 -18.64 21.41
N GLY A 333 -20.94 -18.66 22.65
CA GLY A 333 -20.00 -19.70 23.10
C GLY A 333 -18.58 -19.50 22.59
N VAL A 334 -18.31 -18.40 21.91
CA VAL A 334 -16.95 -17.94 21.58
C VAL A 334 -16.44 -17.12 22.77
N ASP A 335 -15.19 -17.35 23.18
CA ASP A 335 -14.47 -16.51 24.14
C ASP A 335 -13.46 -15.61 23.42
N GLU A 336 -12.85 -14.69 24.17
CA GLU A 336 -11.92 -13.70 23.61
C GLU A 336 -10.71 -14.36 22.94
N GLU A 337 -10.12 -15.35 23.59
CA GLU A 337 -8.97 -16.09 23.06
C GLU A 337 -9.34 -16.84 21.76
N GLY A 338 -10.50 -17.52 21.72
CA GLY A 338 -11.00 -18.17 20.51
C GLY A 338 -11.20 -17.18 19.36
N PHE A 339 -11.72 -15.99 19.66
CA PHE A 339 -11.88 -14.93 18.67
C PHE A 339 -10.54 -14.39 18.16
N TYR A 340 -9.60 -14.08 19.07
CA TYR A 340 -8.24 -13.64 18.74
C TYR A 340 -7.53 -14.66 17.84
N ARG A 341 -7.65 -15.96 18.16
CA ARG A 341 -7.07 -17.03 17.33
C ARG A 341 -7.72 -17.07 15.94
N ALA A 342 -9.05 -17.01 15.86
CA ALA A 342 -9.79 -17.08 14.59
C ALA A 342 -9.44 -15.95 13.62
N VAL A 343 -9.34 -14.70 14.11
CA VAL A 343 -8.97 -13.56 13.24
C VAL A 343 -7.49 -13.58 12.81
N ASN A 344 -6.70 -14.51 13.36
CA ASN A 344 -5.31 -14.76 13.04
C ASN A 344 -5.09 -16.14 12.39
N LYS A 345 -6.15 -16.75 11.85
CA LYS A 345 -6.00 -17.96 11.07
C LYS A 345 -5.12 -17.69 9.84
N SER A 346 -4.20 -18.62 9.58
CA SER A 346 -3.20 -18.56 8.54
C SER A 346 -3.19 -19.91 7.84
N HIS A 347 -3.16 -19.88 6.52
CA HIS A 347 -3.04 -21.08 5.71
C HIS A 347 -2.60 -20.70 4.29
N PRO A 348 -1.88 -21.59 3.58
CA PRO A 348 -1.65 -21.41 2.16
C PRO A 348 -2.95 -21.17 1.40
N SER A 349 -3.01 -20.12 0.59
CA SER A 349 -4.13 -19.79 -0.29
C SER A 349 -3.63 -19.27 -1.64
N LEU A 350 -4.51 -19.25 -2.65
CA LEU A 350 -4.12 -18.85 -4.01
C LEU A 350 -4.19 -17.33 -4.23
N ILE A 351 -5.14 -16.66 -3.56
CA ILE A 351 -5.52 -15.29 -3.84
C ILE A 351 -4.79 -14.33 -2.91
N ARG A 352 -3.90 -13.50 -3.48
CA ARG A 352 -3.05 -12.55 -2.74
C ARG A 352 -3.85 -11.58 -1.87
N VAL A 353 -4.94 -11.03 -2.40
CA VAL A 353 -5.77 -10.05 -1.68
C VAL A 353 -6.54 -10.66 -0.50
N GLU A 354 -6.58 -11.99 -0.41
CA GLU A 354 -7.21 -12.76 0.68
C GLU A 354 -6.16 -13.49 1.55
N ALA A 355 -4.87 -13.35 1.23
CA ALA A 355 -3.80 -14.04 1.93
C ALA A 355 -3.59 -13.47 3.34
N ASP A 356 -3.29 -14.35 4.27
CA ASP A 356 -3.03 -14.00 5.68
C ASP A 356 -1.65 -13.37 5.88
N GLU A 357 -1.41 -12.85 7.09
CA GLU A 357 -0.15 -12.15 7.42
C GLU A 357 1.11 -12.97 7.11
N VAL A 358 1.08 -14.29 7.28
CA VAL A 358 2.26 -15.15 7.07
C VAL A 358 2.53 -15.37 5.60
N THR A 359 1.50 -15.69 4.83
CA THR A 359 1.63 -16.13 3.43
C THR A 359 1.74 -14.96 2.46
N TYR A 360 1.15 -13.81 2.78
CA TYR A 360 1.01 -12.65 1.88
C TYR A 360 2.33 -12.23 1.20
N ASN A 361 3.43 -12.12 1.96
CA ASN A 361 4.72 -11.67 1.42
C ASN A 361 5.33 -12.64 0.39
N LEU A 362 4.93 -13.93 0.39
CA LEU A 362 5.36 -14.89 -0.63
C LEU A 362 4.64 -14.67 -1.98
N HIS A 363 3.40 -14.17 -1.95
CA HIS A 363 2.71 -13.76 -3.18
C HIS A 363 3.42 -12.57 -3.84
N ILE A 364 3.91 -11.63 -3.03
CA ILE A 364 4.67 -10.47 -3.51
C ILE A 364 6.03 -10.88 -4.06
N LEU A 365 6.78 -11.72 -3.31
CA LEU A 365 8.07 -12.26 -3.75
C LEU A 365 7.99 -12.89 -5.14
N LEU A 366 7.00 -13.76 -5.35
CA LEU A 366 6.79 -14.42 -6.64
C LEU A 366 6.61 -13.40 -7.77
N ARG A 367 5.82 -12.34 -7.56
CA ARG A 367 5.58 -11.32 -8.60
C ARG A 367 6.82 -10.50 -8.87
N PHE A 368 7.54 -10.10 -7.83
CA PHE A 368 8.82 -9.41 -7.93
C PHE A 368 9.84 -10.20 -8.77
N GLU A 369 9.99 -11.51 -8.50
CA GLU A 369 10.90 -12.37 -9.27
C GLU A 369 10.47 -12.49 -10.75
N LEU A 370 9.18 -12.73 -10.99
CA LEU A 370 8.65 -12.89 -12.35
C LEU A 370 8.76 -11.59 -13.17
N GLU A 371 8.50 -10.42 -12.56
CA GLU A 371 8.70 -9.13 -13.22
C GLU A 371 10.16 -8.94 -13.64
N ASN A 372 11.11 -9.21 -12.75
CA ASN A 372 12.53 -9.12 -13.04
C ASN A 372 12.95 -10.06 -14.17
N GLU A 373 12.51 -11.32 -14.13
CA GLU A 373 12.84 -12.30 -15.17
C GLU A 373 12.24 -11.93 -16.53
N MET A 374 11.01 -11.43 -16.56
CA MET A 374 10.39 -10.94 -17.79
C MET A 374 11.12 -9.72 -18.34
N LEU A 375 11.43 -8.72 -17.51
CA LEU A 375 12.14 -7.51 -17.95
C LEU A 375 13.55 -7.79 -18.46
N GLU A 376 14.25 -8.75 -17.85
CA GLU A 376 15.61 -9.15 -18.25
C GLU A 376 15.63 -10.18 -19.39
N GLY A 377 14.46 -10.61 -19.87
CA GLY A 377 14.34 -11.57 -20.97
C GLY A 377 14.71 -13.01 -20.58
N LYS A 378 14.83 -13.30 -19.28
CA LYS A 378 15.06 -14.65 -18.73
C LYS A 378 13.80 -15.50 -18.75
N LEU A 379 12.62 -14.87 -18.65
CA LEU A 379 11.32 -15.51 -18.76
C LEU A 379 10.55 -14.93 -19.96
N LYS A 380 10.05 -15.81 -20.84
CA LYS A 380 9.12 -15.41 -21.89
C LYS A 380 7.71 -15.40 -21.33
N VAL A 381 6.89 -14.45 -21.77
CA VAL A 381 5.51 -14.28 -21.27
C VAL A 381 4.68 -15.55 -21.43
N LYS A 382 4.79 -16.26 -22.57
CA LYS A 382 4.07 -17.52 -22.77
C LYS A 382 4.39 -18.62 -21.74
N ASP A 383 5.55 -18.55 -21.09
CA ASP A 383 6.01 -19.54 -20.10
C ASP A 383 5.68 -19.07 -18.66
N LEU A 384 5.04 -17.90 -18.50
CA LEU A 384 4.68 -17.30 -17.22
C LEU A 384 3.75 -18.18 -16.36
N PRO A 385 2.70 -18.82 -16.91
CA PRO A 385 1.83 -19.70 -16.11
C PRO A 385 2.60 -20.87 -15.47
N GLU A 386 3.52 -21.50 -16.21
CA GLU A 386 4.34 -22.59 -15.67
C GLU A 386 5.28 -22.11 -14.57
N ALA A 387 5.99 -20.99 -14.80
CA ALA A 387 6.88 -20.38 -13.82
C ALA A 387 6.13 -19.94 -12.54
N TRP A 388 4.91 -19.42 -12.70
CA TRP A 388 4.01 -19.06 -11.62
C TRP A 388 3.65 -20.29 -10.77
N ASN A 389 3.17 -21.35 -11.41
CA ASN A 389 2.72 -22.58 -10.74
C ASN A 389 3.87 -23.24 -9.98
N ALA A 390 5.07 -23.29 -10.59
CA ALA A 390 6.27 -23.82 -9.95
C ALA A 390 6.65 -23.05 -8.68
N ARG A 391 6.59 -21.71 -8.71
CA ARG A 391 6.88 -20.86 -7.54
C ARG A 391 5.82 -20.98 -6.45
N PHE A 392 4.53 -21.02 -6.81
CA PHE A 392 3.45 -21.27 -5.86
C PHE A 392 3.65 -22.60 -5.13
N LYS A 393 3.96 -23.67 -5.88
CA LYS A 393 4.24 -24.97 -5.28
C LYS A 393 5.46 -24.93 -4.36
N SER A 394 6.53 -24.25 -4.77
CA SER A 394 7.75 -24.15 -3.98
C SER A 394 7.60 -23.29 -2.72
N TYR A 395 6.77 -22.26 -2.73
CA TYR A 395 6.67 -21.28 -1.65
C TYR A 395 5.53 -21.59 -0.68
N LEU A 396 4.39 -22.01 -1.22
CA LEU A 396 3.15 -22.21 -0.46
C LEU A 396 2.73 -23.70 -0.37
N GLY A 397 3.39 -24.60 -1.12
CA GLY A 397 3.11 -26.05 -1.06
C GLY A 397 1.83 -26.49 -1.79
N ILE A 398 1.07 -25.56 -2.35
CA ILE A 398 -0.21 -25.82 -3.02
C ILE A 398 -0.09 -25.79 -4.55
N ASP A 399 -0.94 -26.57 -5.21
CA ASP A 399 -1.03 -26.59 -6.67
C ASP A 399 -2.00 -25.50 -7.15
N VAL A 400 -1.62 -24.82 -8.23
CA VAL A 400 -2.47 -23.83 -8.88
C VAL A 400 -3.35 -24.56 -9.90
N PRO A 401 -4.67 -24.59 -9.72
CA PRO A 401 -5.54 -25.44 -10.53
C PRO A 401 -5.78 -24.90 -11.95
N ASN A 402 -5.57 -23.59 -12.15
CA ASN A 402 -5.94 -22.89 -13.38
C ASN A 402 -5.27 -21.49 -13.44
N ASP A 403 -5.24 -20.86 -14.62
CA ASP A 403 -4.57 -19.57 -14.82
C ASP A 403 -5.35 -18.41 -14.20
N ARG A 404 -6.69 -18.49 -14.12
CA ARG A 404 -7.56 -17.50 -13.47
C ARG A 404 -7.16 -17.23 -12.01
N ASP A 405 -6.89 -18.30 -11.29
CA ASP A 405 -6.46 -18.28 -9.88
C ASP A 405 -4.92 -18.28 -9.78
N GLY A 406 -4.23 -18.34 -10.93
CA GLY A 406 -2.79 -18.26 -11.12
C GLY A 406 -2.34 -16.90 -11.69
N ALA A 407 -1.64 -16.93 -12.82
CA ALA A 407 -1.00 -15.76 -13.45
C ALA A 407 -1.99 -14.66 -13.89
N LEU A 408 -3.29 -14.95 -13.99
CA LEU A 408 -4.33 -13.97 -14.32
C LEU A 408 -5.02 -13.37 -13.08
N GLN A 409 -4.64 -13.76 -11.86
CA GLN A 409 -5.43 -13.35 -10.68
C GLN A 409 -5.43 -11.83 -10.45
N ASP A 410 -4.33 -11.16 -10.78
CA ASP A 410 -4.10 -9.75 -10.50
C ASP A 410 -4.12 -8.91 -11.79
N ILE A 411 -4.72 -7.73 -11.70
CA ILE A 411 -4.90 -6.81 -12.83
C ILE A 411 -3.63 -6.02 -13.21
N HIS A 412 -2.69 -5.83 -12.27
CA HIS A 412 -1.56 -4.89 -12.38
C HIS A 412 -0.81 -4.95 -13.72
N TRP A 413 -0.48 -6.15 -14.19
CA TRP A 413 0.26 -6.33 -15.44
C TRP A 413 -0.56 -6.00 -16.70
N SER A 414 -1.89 -5.92 -16.62
CA SER A 414 -2.71 -5.40 -17.72
C SER A 414 -2.55 -3.89 -17.89
N GLY A 415 -2.19 -3.15 -16.84
CA GLY A 415 -2.03 -1.70 -16.84
C GLY A 415 -0.62 -1.19 -17.16
N VAL A 416 0.27 -2.03 -17.71
CA VAL A 416 1.70 -1.72 -17.88
C VAL A 416 2.40 -1.42 -16.54
N SER A 417 1.81 -1.79 -15.39
CA SER A 417 2.34 -1.46 -14.06
C SER A 417 3.29 -2.55 -13.56
N PHE A 418 4.59 -2.27 -13.55
CA PHE A 418 5.65 -3.11 -12.98
C PHE A 418 6.36 -2.35 -11.86
N GLY A 419 6.89 -3.04 -10.85
CA GLY A 419 7.59 -2.38 -9.74
C GLY A 419 6.68 -1.96 -8.57
N ILE A 420 5.36 -2.11 -8.69
CA ILE A 420 4.41 -1.69 -7.64
C ILE A 420 4.26 -2.71 -6.51
N PHE A 421 4.33 -4.02 -6.81
CA PHE A 421 4.09 -5.07 -5.83
C PHE A 421 5.00 -5.03 -4.59
N PRO A 422 6.32 -4.74 -4.70
CA PRO A 422 7.20 -4.70 -3.53
C PRO A 422 6.72 -3.75 -2.43
N GLY A 423 6.03 -2.66 -2.77
CA GLY A 423 5.45 -1.71 -1.81
C GLY A 423 4.59 -2.40 -0.74
N TYR A 424 3.83 -3.43 -1.11
CA TYR A 424 2.99 -4.15 -0.16
C TYR A 424 3.80 -4.90 0.91
N THR A 425 4.90 -5.56 0.52
CA THR A 425 5.80 -6.21 1.48
C THR A 425 6.56 -5.17 2.29
N LEU A 426 7.04 -4.09 1.67
CA LEU A 426 7.73 -3.01 2.36
C LEU A 426 6.88 -2.42 3.48
N GLY A 427 5.57 -2.26 3.26
CA GLY A 427 4.63 -1.84 4.30
C GLY A 427 4.63 -2.74 5.53
N ASN A 428 4.55 -4.06 5.34
CA ASN A 428 4.64 -5.02 6.45
C ASN A 428 5.96 -4.88 7.24
N LEU A 429 7.09 -4.71 6.54
CA LEU A 429 8.41 -4.61 7.18
C LEU A 429 8.59 -3.29 7.94
N ILE A 430 8.26 -2.18 7.29
CA ILE A 430 8.31 -0.83 7.87
C ILE A 430 7.40 -0.80 9.10
N GLY A 431 6.17 -1.29 8.99
CA GLY A 431 5.20 -1.29 10.09
C GLY A 431 5.72 -2.04 11.32
N ALA A 432 6.31 -3.23 11.12
CA ALA A 432 6.88 -4.02 12.22
C ALA A 432 8.12 -3.35 12.85
N GLN A 433 9.01 -2.79 12.04
CA GLN A 433 10.20 -2.09 12.52
C GLN A 433 9.83 -0.80 13.28
N LEU A 434 8.80 -0.08 12.82
CA LEU A 434 8.22 1.05 13.56
C LEU A 434 7.61 0.58 14.87
N MET A 435 6.80 -0.48 14.88
CA MET A 435 6.17 -0.99 16.10
C MET A 435 7.19 -1.49 17.13
N GLU A 436 8.30 -2.09 16.71
CA GLU A 436 9.42 -2.43 17.60
C GLU A 436 9.96 -1.17 18.30
N LYS A 437 10.18 -0.09 17.54
CA LYS A 437 10.64 1.19 18.08
C LYS A 437 9.59 1.86 18.97
N VAL A 438 8.32 1.85 18.58
CA VAL A 438 7.21 2.38 19.39
C VAL A 438 7.17 1.68 20.74
N ARG A 439 7.22 0.35 20.78
CA ARG A 439 7.18 -0.42 22.04
C ARG A 439 8.42 -0.18 22.92
N ALA A 440 9.55 0.19 22.32
CA ALA A 440 10.72 0.63 23.09
C ALA A 440 10.51 2.02 23.72
N ASP A 441 9.81 2.92 23.02
CA ASP A 441 9.54 4.29 23.49
C ASP A 441 8.31 4.40 24.40
N ILE A 442 7.36 3.46 24.26
CA ILE A 442 6.12 3.34 25.04
C ILE A 442 6.03 1.90 25.59
N PRO A 443 6.76 1.56 26.66
CA PRO A 443 6.86 0.18 27.16
C PRO A 443 5.53 -0.44 27.63
N ASP A 444 4.56 0.39 28.00
CA ASP A 444 3.23 0.00 28.46
C ASP A 444 2.16 0.07 27.35
N LEU A 445 2.56 0.20 26.07
CA LEU A 445 1.61 0.32 24.95
C LEU A 445 0.57 -0.79 24.91
N ASP A 446 0.96 -2.06 25.15
CA ASP A 446 0.00 -3.17 25.13
C ASP A 446 -1.07 -3.01 26.22
N ALA A 447 -0.71 -2.50 27.40
CA ALA A 447 -1.66 -2.21 28.47
C ALA A 447 -2.60 -1.03 28.11
N GLN A 448 -2.08 -0.01 27.43
CA GLN A 448 -2.88 1.10 26.92
C GLN A 448 -3.89 0.62 25.86
N ILE A 449 -3.47 -0.24 24.93
CA ILE A 449 -4.36 -0.85 23.94
C ILE A 449 -5.47 -1.68 24.62
N GLU A 450 -5.13 -2.47 25.63
CA GLU A 450 -6.10 -3.25 26.42
C GLU A 450 -7.08 -2.36 27.21
N ALA A 451 -6.67 -1.13 27.55
CA ALA A 451 -7.54 -0.10 28.15
C ALA A 451 -8.32 0.74 27.11
N GLY A 452 -8.14 0.50 25.81
CA GLY A 452 -8.77 1.25 24.73
C GLY A 452 -8.16 2.64 24.48
N GLU A 453 -6.90 2.84 24.89
CA GLU A 453 -6.15 4.10 24.79
C GLU A 453 -5.20 4.08 23.58
N PHE A 454 -5.64 4.62 22.44
CA PHE A 454 -4.86 4.63 21.19
C PHE A 454 -4.17 5.97 20.88
N ALA A 455 -4.57 7.04 21.56
CA ALA A 455 -4.04 8.38 21.35
C ALA A 455 -2.52 8.49 21.52
N PRO A 456 -1.87 7.81 22.50
CA PRO A 456 -0.41 7.85 22.63
C PRO A 456 0.33 7.26 21.42
N LEU A 457 -0.16 6.13 20.88
CA LEU A 457 0.38 5.52 19.66
C LEU A 457 0.23 6.46 18.47
N LEU A 458 -0.97 6.99 18.23
CA LEU A 458 -1.22 7.89 17.12
C LEU A 458 -0.41 9.18 17.23
N ALA A 459 -0.26 9.75 18.43
CA ALA A 459 0.57 10.92 18.67
C ALA A 459 2.06 10.65 18.38
N TRP A 460 2.55 9.46 18.75
CA TRP A 460 3.91 9.04 18.42
C TRP A 460 4.11 8.93 16.91
N LEU A 461 3.17 8.30 16.19
CA LEU A 461 3.25 8.16 14.73
C LEU A 461 3.17 9.53 14.04
N ARG A 462 2.30 10.42 14.49
CA ARG A 462 2.20 11.79 13.96
C ARG A 462 3.51 12.56 14.10
N LYS A 463 4.11 12.49 15.29
CA LYS A 463 5.36 13.17 15.61
C LYS A 463 6.56 12.59 14.87
N ASN A 464 6.67 11.27 14.74
CA ASN A 464 7.91 10.68 14.22
C ASN A 464 7.83 10.38 12.72
N LEU A 465 6.62 10.23 12.16
CA LEU A 465 6.43 9.83 10.78
C LEU A 465 5.48 10.78 10.03
N HIS A 466 4.23 10.93 10.48
CA HIS A 466 3.17 11.50 9.62
C HIS A 466 3.47 12.93 9.21
N GLN A 467 3.92 13.78 10.15
CA GLN A 467 4.15 15.20 9.91
C GLN A 467 5.16 15.50 8.79
N HIS A 468 5.99 14.52 8.41
CA HIS A 468 7.05 14.71 7.43
C HIS A 468 6.59 14.59 5.98
N GLY A 469 5.44 13.94 5.72
CA GLY A 469 5.00 13.64 4.36
C GLY A 469 6.13 13.02 3.52
N ARG A 470 6.40 13.59 2.34
CA ARG A 470 7.48 13.16 1.42
C ARG A 470 8.84 13.83 1.64
N LYS A 471 9.10 14.50 2.77
CA LYS A 471 10.40 15.19 2.99
C LYS A 471 11.62 14.24 2.92
N PHE A 472 11.41 12.97 3.23
CA PHE A 472 12.43 11.95 3.35
C PHE A 472 12.08 10.74 2.48
N THR A 473 13.11 10.10 1.93
CA THR A 473 12.97 8.77 1.35
C THR A 473 12.61 7.74 2.42
N PRO A 474 12.04 6.58 2.06
CA PRO A 474 11.70 5.53 3.03
C PRO A 474 12.88 5.10 3.92
N ASN A 475 14.06 4.91 3.35
CA ASN A 475 15.24 4.54 4.14
C ASN A 475 15.71 5.66 5.08
N GLU A 476 15.71 6.93 4.63
CA GLU A 476 16.03 8.07 5.50
C GLU A 476 15.04 8.16 6.68
N LEU A 477 13.75 7.90 6.45
CA LEU A 477 12.75 7.82 7.52
C LEU A 477 13.09 6.71 8.52
N MET A 478 13.36 5.50 8.03
CA MET A 478 13.66 4.37 8.90
C MET A 478 14.91 4.60 9.74
N GLU A 479 15.98 5.15 9.15
CA GLU A 479 17.21 5.49 9.87
C GLU A 479 16.96 6.57 10.93
N ARG A 480 16.21 7.63 10.58
CA ARG A 480 15.88 8.72 11.52
C ARG A 480 15.04 8.25 12.71
N ILE A 481 14.04 7.41 12.45
CA ILE A 481 13.07 7.00 13.48
C ILE A 481 13.61 5.85 14.32
N THR A 482 14.21 4.85 13.67
CA THR A 482 14.57 3.57 14.30
C THR A 482 16.07 3.40 14.53
N GLY A 483 16.89 4.31 14.00
CA GLY A 483 18.36 4.24 14.09
C GLY A 483 18.99 3.20 13.16
N LYS A 484 18.19 2.55 12.30
CA LYS A 484 18.61 1.47 11.40
C LYS A 484 17.92 1.63 10.04
N PRO A 485 18.55 1.20 8.93
CA PRO A 485 17.88 1.14 7.64
C PRO A 485 16.73 0.13 7.67
N LEU A 486 15.91 0.13 6.63
CA LEU A 486 14.86 -0.87 6.43
C LEU A 486 15.45 -2.30 6.46
N ALA A 487 14.84 -3.18 7.26
CA ALA A 487 15.22 -4.59 7.36
C ALA A 487 14.01 -5.51 7.60
N ALA A 488 14.16 -6.80 7.26
CA ALA A 488 13.11 -7.80 7.46
C ALA A 488 13.03 -8.34 8.90
N ALA A 489 14.09 -8.17 9.70
CA ALA A 489 14.28 -8.85 10.98
C ALA A 489 13.14 -8.63 11.99
N ALA A 490 12.65 -7.38 12.12
CA ALA A 490 11.57 -7.03 13.05
C ALA A 490 10.27 -7.78 12.72
N TRP A 491 9.90 -7.80 11.44
CA TRP A 491 8.72 -8.50 10.95
C TRP A 491 8.84 -10.02 11.08
N ILE A 492 10.00 -10.59 10.74
CA ILE A 492 10.27 -12.02 10.90
C ILE A 492 10.13 -12.44 12.37
N ALA A 493 10.69 -11.65 13.30
CA ALA A 493 10.59 -11.92 14.73
C ALA A 493 9.13 -11.83 15.23
N TYR A 494 8.38 -10.82 14.77
CA TYR A 494 6.96 -10.67 15.06
C TYR A 494 6.14 -11.88 14.61
N VAL A 495 6.24 -12.25 13.32
CA VAL A 495 5.45 -13.35 12.75
C VAL A 495 5.81 -14.68 13.39
N ARG A 496 7.10 -14.98 13.59
CA ARG A 496 7.51 -16.23 14.26
C ARG A 496 6.99 -16.34 15.68
N ARG A 497 7.04 -15.26 16.46
CA ARG A 497 6.54 -15.25 17.83
C ARG A 497 5.01 -15.44 17.86
N LYS A 498 4.28 -14.63 17.10
CA LYS A 498 2.81 -14.65 17.09
C LYS A 498 2.27 -15.99 16.57
N PHE A 499 2.70 -16.41 15.39
CA PHE A 499 2.19 -17.62 14.76
C PHE A 499 2.81 -18.90 15.35
N GLY A 500 4.01 -18.81 15.92
CA GLY A 500 4.58 -19.88 16.75
C GLY A 500 3.69 -20.21 17.95
N ALA A 501 3.26 -19.19 18.70
CA ALA A 501 2.35 -19.38 19.82
C ALA A 501 0.94 -19.86 19.38
N LEU A 502 0.37 -19.25 18.33
CA LEU A 502 -0.98 -19.59 17.85
C LEU A 502 -1.13 -21.05 17.38
N TYR A 503 -0.09 -21.59 16.74
CA TYR A 503 -0.07 -22.94 16.18
C TYR A 503 0.75 -23.95 16.99
N GLY A 504 1.30 -23.55 18.15
CA GLY A 504 2.10 -24.43 19.01
C GLY A 504 3.40 -24.91 18.36
N LEU A 505 4.08 -24.03 17.61
CA LEU A 505 5.30 -24.33 16.86
C LEU A 505 6.59 -23.87 17.57
N GLU A 506 6.48 -23.43 18.81
CA GLU A 506 7.64 -23.10 19.64
C GLU A 506 8.49 -24.37 19.84
N LYS A 507 9.79 -24.28 19.56
CA LYS A 507 10.71 -25.38 19.87
C LYS A 507 11.06 -25.30 21.34
N ASP A 508 10.92 -26.41 22.06
CA ASP A 508 11.44 -26.61 23.42
C ASP A 508 12.92 -26.20 23.54
#